data_AF-A0A935FKN1-F1
#
_entry.id   AF-A0A935FKN1-F1
#
_cell.length_a   1.000
_cell.length_b   1.000
_cell.length_c   1.000
_cell.angle_alpha   90.00
_cell.angle_beta   90.00
_cell.angle_gamma   90.00
#
_symmetry.space_group_name_H-M   'P 1'
#
loop_
_entity.id
_entity.type
_entity.pdbx_description
1 polymer ?
#
loop_
_entity_poly.entity_id
_entity_poly.type
_entity_poly.pdbx_seq_one_letter_code
_entity_poly.pdbx_strand_id
1 'polypeptide(L)'
;MKPRLPQGPTRSASGSTTPYITARGRRVLVEELDRLWRSERPRVTQEVSDAAALGDRSENAEYLYGKRKLREIDRRMRFLSKRLDELRVVEPAPEQHGRVFFGAWVTVEDGEGETSRFQLVGPDEYDPRLGRISVDSPIGRALLGKAEGDEVRVQRPKGTLLLTVIAITYDEGGDGRPPG
;
A
#
# COMPACT_ATOMS: atom_id res chain seq x y z
N MET A 1 -3.57 36.50 6.80
CA MET A 1 -3.81 35.40 7.75
C MET A 1 -3.40 34.10 7.07
N LYS A 2 -2.46 33.31 7.63
CA LYS A 2 -2.07 32.01 7.07
C LYS A 2 -2.80 30.90 7.82
N PRO A 3 -3.46 29.93 7.15
CA PRO A 3 -4.12 28.83 7.84
C PRO A 3 -3.08 27.92 8.51
N ARG A 4 -3.32 27.65 9.80
CA ARG A 4 -2.48 26.83 10.67
C ARG A 4 -2.89 25.37 10.46
N LEU A 5 -1.96 24.55 9.92
CA LEU A 5 -2.17 23.10 9.81
C LEU A 5 -2.41 22.48 11.20
N PRO A 6 -3.30 21.49 11.33
CA PRO A 6 -3.53 20.79 12.59
C PRO A 6 -2.30 19.94 12.95
N GLN A 7 -1.82 20.12 14.19
CA GLN A 7 -0.78 19.29 14.80
C GLN A 7 -1.34 17.88 14.98
N GLY A 8 -0.83 16.91 14.22
CA GLY A 8 -1.22 15.50 14.32
C GLY A 8 -0.67 14.81 15.57
N PRO A 9 -1.21 13.65 15.95
CA PRO A 9 -0.85 12.96 17.19
C PRO A 9 0.60 12.44 17.17
N THR A 10 1.16 12.37 18.38
CA THR A 10 2.54 12.06 18.75
C THR A 10 3.01 10.70 18.21
N ARG A 11 4.24 10.67 17.68
CA ARG A 11 4.93 9.48 17.15
C ARG A 11 4.99 8.35 18.17
N SER A 12 4.52 7.15 17.80
CA SER A 12 4.83 5.90 18.51
C SER A 12 6.08 5.24 17.92
N ALA A 13 6.92 4.69 18.79
CA ALA A 13 8.21 4.13 18.48
C ALA A 13 8.10 2.67 17.99
N SER A 14 7.90 2.48 16.68
CA SER A 14 8.33 1.30 15.93
C SER A 14 8.22 1.59 14.43
N GLY A 15 9.33 1.99 13.79
CA GLY A 15 9.43 2.23 12.34
C GLY A 15 8.29 3.09 11.78
N SER A 16 8.38 4.41 11.93
CA SER A 16 7.35 5.38 11.51
C SER A 16 6.98 5.22 10.03
N THR A 17 5.98 4.39 9.77
CA THR A 17 5.44 4.22 8.43
C THR A 17 4.21 5.12 8.33
N THR A 18 4.15 5.91 7.28
CA THR A 18 3.12 6.93 7.11
C THR A 18 1.70 6.35 7.27
N PRO A 19 0.82 6.91 8.12
CA PRO A 19 -0.51 6.36 8.40
C PRO A 19 -1.56 6.75 7.35
N TYR A 20 -1.14 6.91 6.10
CA TYR A 20 -2.02 7.30 4.99
C TYR A 20 -2.28 6.12 4.07
N ILE A 21 -3.51 6.02 3.61
CA ILE A 21 -3.96 5.01 2.66
C ILE A 21 -4.90 5.67 1.65
N THR A 22 -4.91 5.20 0.41
CA THR A 22 -5.94 5.60 -0.55
C THR A 22 -7.29 4.98 -0.19
N ALA A 23 -8.39 5.54 -0.69
CA ALA A 23 -9.72 4.98 -0.50
C ALA A 23 -9.80 3.53 -1.04
N ARG A 24 -9.16 3.28 -2.19
CA ARG A 24 -9.04 1.95 -2.79
C ARG A 24 -8.26 1.00 -1.92
N GLY A 25 -7.10 1.41 -1.40
CA GLY A 25 -6.28 0.59 -0.51
C GLY A 25 -7.05 0.17 0.73
N ARG A 26 -7.76 1.11 1.37
CA ARG A 26 -8.59 0.80 2.53
C ARG A 26 -9.69 -0.20 2.20
N ARG A 27 -10.36 -0.04 1.05
CA ARG A 27 -11.38 -1.00 0.59
C ARG A 27 -10.79 -2.41 0.45
N VAL A 28 -9.64 -2.55 -0.18
CA VAL A 28 -8.96 -3.85 -0.34
C VAL A 28 -8.65 -4.50 1.02
N LEU A 29 -8.14 -3.73 1.98
CA LEU A 29 -7.84 -4.25 3.33
C LEU A 29 -9.11 -4.66 4.09
N VAL A 30 -10.20 -3.90 3.95
CA VAL A 30 -11.50 -4.24 4.54
C VAL A 30 -12.06 -5.51 3.92
N GLU A 31 -12.04 -5.63 2.58
CA GLU A 31 -12.48 -6.82 1.86
C GLU A 31 -11.66 -8.06 2.25
N GLU A 32 -10.35 -7.92 2.43
CA GLU A 32 -9.49 -9.00 2.92
C GLU A 32 -9.90 -9.43 4.33
N LEU A 33 -10.09 -8.47 5.25
CA LEU A 33 -10.51 -8.75 6.62
C LEU A 33 -11.87 -9.47 6.66
N ASP A 34 -12.84 -8.99 5.88
CA ASP A 34 -14.16 -9.60 5.77
C ASP A 34 -14.08 -11.03 5.21
N ARG A 35 -13.27 -11.27 4.17
CA ARG A 35 -13.06 -12.61 3.60
C ARG A 35 -12.46 -13.58 4.62
N LEU A 36 -11.46 -13.12 5.36
CA LEU A 36 -10.82 -13.91 6.42
C LEU A 36 -11.82 -14.26 7.51
N TRP A 37 -12.63 -13.30 7.95
CA TRP A 37 -13.62 -13.50 9.02
C TRP A 37 -14.81 -14.39 8.61
N ARG A 38 -15.41 -14.10 7.45
CA ARG A 38 -16.70 -14.69 7.04
C ARG A 38 -16.55 -16.01 6.31
N SER A 39 -15.41 -16.27 5.70
CA SER A 39 -15.22 -17.43 4.82
C SER A 39 -14.04 -18.30 5.23
N GLU A 40 -12.83 -17.75 5.30
CA GLU A 40 -11.65 -18.57 5.50
C GLU A 40 -11.55 -19.14 6.92
N ARG A 41 -11.73 -18.30 7.95
CA ARG A 41 -11.63 -18.74 9.34
C ARG A 41 -12.66 -19.81 9.69
N PRO A 42 -13.97 -19.67 9.38
CA PRO A 42 -14.95 -20.71 9.65
C PRO A 42 -14.65 -22.01 8.90
N ARG A 43 -14.27 -21.91 7.61
CA ARG A 43 -13.92 -23.07 6.80
C ARG A 43 -12.75 -23.87 7.39
N VAL A 44 -11.64 -23.20 7.70
CA VAL A 44 -10.46 -23.88 8.27
C VAL A 44 -10.77 -24.42 9.68
N THR A 45 -11.64 -23.74 10.44
CA THR A 45 -12.09 -24.26 11.74
C THR A 45 -12.82 -25.59 11.57
N GLN A 46 -13.71 -25.69 10.58
CA GLN A 46 -14.40 -26.94 10.28
C GLN A 46 -13.43 -28.03 9.82
N GLU A 47 -12.52 -27.72 8.89
CA GLU A 47 -11.47 -28.64 8.42
C GLU A 47 -10.62 -29.20 9.59
N VAL A 48 -10.25 -28.35 10.54
CA VAL A 48 -9.51 -28.76 11.75
C VAL A 48 -10.36 -29.65 12.67
N SER A 49 -11.65 -29.33 12.83
CA SER A 49 -12.58 -30.12 13.64
C SER A 49 -12.78 -31.52 13.04
N ASP A 50 -12.95 -31.60 11.72
CA ASP A 50 -13.16 -32.86 11.00
C ASP A 50 -11.90 -33.73 11.09
N ALA A 51 -10.72 -33.16 10.85
CA ALA A 51 -9.45 -33.86 11.01
C ALA A 51 -9.23 -34.34 12.46
N ALA A 52 -9.68 -33.56 13.45
CA ALA A 52 -9.59 -33.93 14.87
C ALA A 52 -10.53 -35.08 15.27
N ALA A 53 -11.53 -35.41 14.45
CA ALA A 53 -12.45 -36.53 14.65
C ALA A 53 -11.95 -37.84 13.99
N LEU A 54 -11.00 -37.77 13.07
CA LEU A 54 -10.54 -38.89 12.23
C LEU A 54 -9.33 -39.68 12.80
N GLY A 55 -8.91 -39.46 14.05
CA GLY A 55 -7.88 -40.29 14.69
C GLY A 55 -6.99 -39.54 15.68
N ASP A 56 -5.78 -40.08 15.90
CA ASP A 56 -4.80 -39.46 16.80
C ASP A 56 -4.31 -38.12 16.25
N ARG A 57 -4.56 -37.07 17.04
CA ARG A 57 -4.25 -35.68 16.72
C ARG A 57 -2.75 -35.39 16.65
N SER A 58 -1.92 -36.26 17.23
CA SER A 58 -0.47 -36.06 17.28
C SER A 58 0.24 -36.43 15.97
N GLU A 59 -0.34 -37.31 15.17
CA GLU A 59 0.22 -37.75 13.88
C GLU A 59 -0.59 -37.28 12.66
N ASN A 60 -1.80 -36.75 12.86
CA ASN A 60 -2.63 -36.26 11.76
C ASN A 60 -2.06 -34.96 11.14
N ALA A 61 -1.47 -35.09 9.95
CA ALA A 61 -0.88 -33.99 9.19
C ALA A 61 -1.91 -32.89 8.82
N GLU A 62 -3.15 -33.25 8.52
CA GLU A 62 -4.22 -32.29 8.17
C GLU A 62 -4.59 -31.44 9.38
N TYR A 63 -4.67 -32.04 10.56
CA TYR A 63 -4.92 -31.33 11.81
C TYR A 63 -3.77 -30.35 12.15
N LEU A 64 -2.51 -30.79 12.04
CA LEU A 64 -1.35 -29.94 12.29
C LEU A 64 -1.29 -28.76 11.30
N TYR A 65 -1.53 -29.04 10.01
CA TYR A 65 -1.59 -28.02 8.96
C TYR A 65 -2.70 -27.01 9.23
N GLY A 66 -3.92 -27.48 9.50
CA GLY A 66 -5.08 -26.62 9.77
C GLY A 66 -4.87 -25.73 10.99
N LYS A 67 -4.29 -26.24 12.09
CA LYS A 67 -3.92 -25.41 13.25
C LYS A 67 -2.87 -24.36 12.95
N ARG A 68 -1.92 -24.63 12.06
CA ARG A 68 -0.96 -23.61 11.60
C ARG A 68 -1.67 -22.53 10.78
N LYS A 69 -2.52 -22.94 9.84
CA LYS A 69 -3.31 -22.03 9.00
C LYS A 69 -4.26 -21.14 9.82
N LEU A 70 -4.95 -21.68 10.83
CA LEU A 70 -5.77 -20.88 11.75
C LEU A 70 -4.95 -19.80 12.46
N ARG A 71 -3.75 -20.13 12.96
CA ARG A 71 -2.86 -19.16 13.61
C ARG A 71 -2.41 -18.05 12.65
N GLU A 72 -2.16 -18.38 11.38
CA GLU A 72 -1.82 -17.41 10.35
C GLU A 72 -3.00 -16.48 10.05
N ILE A 73 -4.21 -17.03 9.88
CA ILE A 73 -5.44 -16.25 9.69
C ILE A 73 -5.69 -15.32 10.88
N ASP A 74 -5.68 -15.83 12.11
CA ASP A 74 -5.92 -15.03 13.32
C ASP A 74 -4.85 -13.94 13.51
N ARG A 75 -3.59 -14.21 13.11
CA ARG A 75 -2.53 -13.20 13.10
C ARG A 75 -2.79 -12.12 12.06
N ARG A 76 -3.17 -12.50 10.84
CA ARG A 76 -3.46 -11.54 9.76
C ARG A 76 -4.66 -10.68 10.09
N MET A 77 -5.73 -11.27 10.61
CA MET A 77 -6.92 -10.54 11.05
C MET A 77 -6.59 -9.49 12.12
N ARG A 78 -5.88 -9.87 13.19
CA ARG A 78 -5.47 -8.92 14.24
C ARG A 78 -4.60 -7.79 13.70
N PHE A 79 -3.70 -8.10 12.78
CA PHE A 79 -2.88 -7.08 12.11
C PHE A 79 -3.75 -6.11 11.30
N LEU A 80 -4.65 -6.62 10.47
CA LEU A 80 -5.54 -5.83 9.63
C LEU A 80 -6.47 -4.94 10.46
N SER A 81 -7.10 -5.48 11.49
CA SER A 81 -7.97 -4.68 12.38
C SER A 81 -7.20 -3.53 13.01
N LYS A 82 -6.04 -3.80 13.61
CA LYS A 82 -5.21 -2.76 14.23
C LYS A 82 -4.74 -1.72 13.23
N ARG A 83 -4.32 -2.12 12.01
CA ARG A 83 -3.91 -1.15 10.99
C ARG A 83 -5.08 -0.34 10.46
N LEU A 84 -6.24 -0.95 10.21
CA LEU A 84 -7.42 -0.22 9.77
C LEU A 84 -7.88 0.85 10.77
N ASP A 85 -7.66 0.64 12.07
CA ASP A 85 -7.93 1.64 13.11
C ASP A 85 -6.93 2.81 13.10
N GLU A 86 -5.67 2.55 12.72
CA GLU A 86 -4.59 3.55 12.67
C GLU A 86 -4.55 4.34 11.35
N LEU A 87 -5.08 3.76 10.28
CA LEU A 87 -4.98 4.30 8.92
C LEU A 87 -5.97 5.46 8.68
N ARG A 88 -5.47 6.49 8.00
CA ARG A 88 -6.25 7.65 7.59
C ARG A 88 -6.36 7.66 6.08
N VAL A 89 -7.60 7.65 5.59
CA VAL A 89 -7.87 7.79 4.16
C VAL A 89 -7.49 9.20 3.72
N VAL A 90 -6.72 9.29 2.65
CA VAL A 90 -6.42 10.56 1.97
C VAL A 90 -7.05 10.51 0.60
N GLU A 91 -7.95 11.46 0.35
CA GLU A 91 -8.54 11.69 -0.96
C GLU A 91 -7.81 12.85 -1.64
N PRO A 92 -7.55 12.75 -2.95
CA PRO A 92 -6.92 13.84 -3.68
C PRO A 92 -7.86 15.04 -3.75
N ALA A 93 -7.36 16.20 -3.33
CA ALA A 93 -8.10 17.45 -3.38
C ALA A 93 -7.82 18.19 -4.70
N PRO A 94 -8.81 18.89 -5.30
CA PRO A 94 -8.59 19.67 -6.51
C PRO A 94 -7.49 20.74 -6.37
N GLU A 95 -7.21 21.20 -5.16
CA GLU A 95 -6.14 22.17 -4.88
C GLU A 95 -4.72 21.62 -5.08
N GLN A 96 -4.59 20.30 -5.26
CA GLN A 96 -3.31 19.60 -5.47
C GLN A 96 -2.90 19.49 -6.94
N HIS A 97 -3.70 20.04 -7.88
CA HIS A 97 -3.42 19.96 -9.30
C HIS A 97 -2.04 20.55 -9.65
N GLY A 98 -1.31 19.84 -10.52
CA GLY A 98 0.02 20.24 -11.00
C GLY A 98 1.18 19.93 -10.06
N ARG A 99 0.96 19.27 -8.93
CA ARG A 99 2.02 18.82 -8.02
C ARG A 99 1.83 17.38 -7.59
N VAL A 100 2.93 16.68 -7.32
CA VAL A 100 2.92 15.32 -6.82
C VAL A 100 2.64 15.29 -5.32
N PHE A 101 1.53 14.68 -4.92
CA PHE A 101 1.20 14.37 -3.52
C PHE A 101 0.79 12.90 -3.37
N PHE A 102 0.35 12.53 -2.16
CA PHE A 102 -0.18 11.20 -1.89
C PHE A 102 -1.37 10.88 -2.83
N GLY A 103 -1.38 9.67 -3.37
CA GLY A 103 -2.38 9.21 -4.33
C GLY A 103 -2.07 9.56 -5.79
N ALA A 104 -1.13 10.47 -6.05
CA ALA A 104 -0.79 10.90 -7.40
C ALA A 104 -0.16 9.77 -8.21
N TRP A 105 -0.60 9.64 -9.45
CA TRP A 105 0.10 8.95 -10.53
C TRP A 105 1.07 9.91 -11.20
N VAL A 106 2.34 9.53 -11.24
CA VAL A 106 3.43 10.33 -11.79
C VAL A 106 4.09 9.52 -12.89
N THR A 107 4.07 10.07 -14.10
CA THR A 107 4.89 9.55 -15.20
C THR A 107 6.23 10.26 -15.16
N VAL A 108 7.31 9.49 -15.16
CA VAL A 108 8.67 9.98 -15.18
C VAL A 108 9.42 9.40 -16.37
N GLU A 109 10.40 10.15 -16.87
CA GLU A 109 11.34 9.72 -17.90
C GLU A 109 12.75 9.72 -17.30
N ASP A 110 13.55 8.71 -17.61
CA ASP A 110 14.96 8.69 -17.22
C ASP A 110 15.91 9.26 -18.29
N GLY A 111 17.21 9.27 -18.00
CA GLY A 111 18.21 9.81 -18.92
C GLY A 111 18.40 9.03 -20.23
N GLU A 112 17.82 7.83 -20.35
CA GLU A 112 17.84 7.02 -21.58
C GLU A 112 16.54 7.18 -22.38
N GLY A 113 15.58 7.98 -21.89
CA GLY A 113 14.26 8.17 -22.49
C GLY A 113 13.26 7.08 -22.13
N GLU A 114 13.55 6.22 -21.14
CA GLU A 114 12.61 5.20 -20.68
C GLU A 114 11.57 5.84 -19.76
N THR A 115 10.28 5.62 -20.07
CA THR A 115 9.18 6.14 -19.28
C THR A 115 8.67 5.11 -18.27
N SER A 116 8.47 5.56 -17.03
CA SER A 116 7.92 4.76 -15.93
C SER A 116 6.76 5.50 -15.28
N ARG A 117 5.74 4.76 -14.85
CA ARG A 117 4.57 5.33 -14.18
C ARG A 117 4.46 4.80 -12.76
N PHE A 118 4.38 5.73 -11.80
CA PHE A 118 4.34 5.41 -10.37
C PHE A 118 3.13 6.03 -9.67
N GLN A 119 2.48 5.29 -8.79
CA GLN A 119 1.50 5.83 -7.84
C GLN A 119 2.15 5.98 -6.48
N LEU A 120 2.12 7.17 -5.88
CA LEU A 120 2.59 7.39 -4.51
C LEU A 120 1.49 6.95 -3.54
N VAL A 121 1.72 5.85 -2.83
CA VAL A 121 0.75 5.25 -1.91
C VAL A 121 1.33 5.03 -0.52
N GLY A 122 0.47 4.56 0.40
CA GLY A 122 0.90 4.12 1.71
C GLY A 122 1.72 2.83 1.64
N PRO A 123 2.49 2.52 2.69
CA PRO A 123 3.22 1.26 2.79
C PRO A 123 2.31 0.03 2.70
N ASP A 124 1.07 0.15 3.19
CA ASP A 124 0.07 -0.92 3.21
C ASP A 124 -0.51 -1.22 1.81
N GLU A 125 -0.19 -0.41 0.80
CA GLU A 125 -0.65 -0.54 -0.60
C GLU A 125 0.48 -0.77 -1.61
N TYR A 126 1.71 -0.87 -1.11
CA TYR A 126 2.90 -1.00 -1.93
C TYR A 126 2.85 -2.26 -2.81
N ASP A 127 2.96 -2.05 -4.13
CA ASP A 127 3.04 -3.12 -5.10
C ASP A 127 3.79 -2.61 -6.36
N PRO A 128 5.11 -2.86 -6.45
CA PRO A 128 5.92 -2.45 -7.59
C PRO A 128 5.42 -2.98 -8.93
N ARG A 129 4.73 -4.13 -8.95
CA ARG A 129 4.22 -4.72 -10.20
C ARG A 129 3.08 -3.90 -10.78
N LEU A 130 2.36 -3.16 -9.92
CA LEU A 130 1.31 -2.22 -10.29
C LEU A 130 1.81 -0.77 -10.37
N GLY A 131 3.13 -0.54 -10.28
CA GLY A 131 3.70 0.81 -10.21
C GLY A 131 3.42 1.53 -8.90
N ARG A 132 2.93 0.84 -7.86
CA ARG A 132 2.64 1.47 -6.56
C ARG A 132 3.87 1.50 -5.69
N ILE A 133 4.33 2.70 -5.38
CA ILE A 133 5.50 2.93 -4.55
C ILE A 133 5.11 3.62 -3.25
N SER A 134 5.79 3.28 -2.15
CA SER A 134 5.57 3.97 -0.88
C SER A 134 6.05 5.42 -0.99
N VAL A 135 5.24 6.35 -0.46
CA VAL A 135 5.64 7.75 -0.27
C VAL A 135 6.91 7.91 0.58
N ASP A 136 7.21 6.93 1.45
CA ASP A 136 8.39 6.92 2.31
C ASP A 136 9.65 6.38 1.59
N SER A 137 9.49 5.79 0.39
CA SER A 137 10.61 5.28 -0.41
C SER A 137 11.52 6.40 -0.92
N PRO A 138 12.79 6.13 -1.28
CA PRO A 138 13.67 7.14 -1.86
C PRO A 138 13.10 7.83 -3.11
N ILE A 139 12.42 7.08 -3.98
CA ILE A 139 11.76 7.62 -5.18
C ILE A 139 10.55 8.46 -4.78
N GLY A 140 9.67 7.93 -3.91
CA GLY A 140 8.48 8.66 -3.44
C GLY A 140 8.82 9.98 -2.77
N ARG A 141 9.85 9.99 -1.89
CA ARG A 141 10.34 11.20 -1.23
C ARG A 141 10.95 12.21 -2.21
N ALA A 142 11.63 11.74 -3.26
CA ALA A 142 12.21 12.62 -4.27
C ALA A 142 11.14 13.28 -5.15
N LEU A 143 10.07 12.54 -5.47
CA LEU A 143 8.95 13.02 -6.29
C LEU A 143 7.99 13.92 -5.52
N LEU A 144 7.87 13.78 -4.20
CA LEU A 144 6.90 14.53 -3.40
C LEU A 144 7.07 16.05 -3.56
N GLY A 145 5.98 16.74 -3.92
CA GLY A 145 5.91 18.19 -4.10
C GLY A 145 6.40 18.72 -5.44
N LYS A 146 6.89 17.85 -6.33
CA LYS A 146 7.38 18.19 -7.67
C LYS A 146 6.26 18.48 -8.64
N ALA A 147 6.55 19.28 -9.66
CA ALA A 147 5.65 19.60 -10.76
C ALA A 147 6.13 18.96 -12.08
N GLU A 148 5.27 18.99 -13.10
CA GLU A 148 5.67 18.61 -14.47
C GLU A 148 6.85 19.47 -14.94
N GLY A 149 7.83 18.82 -15.56
CA GLY A 149 9.11 19.43 -15.97
C GLY A 149 10.19 19.42 -14.89
N ASP A 150 9.88 19.09 -13.64
CA ASP A 150 10.92 19.03 -12.59
C ASP A 150 11.80 17.79 -12.72
N GLU A 151 13.10 17.97 -12.52
CA GLU A 151 14.06 16.86 -12.38
C GLU A 151 14.26 16.47 -10.91
N VAL A 152 14.45 15.17 -10.68
CA VAL A 152 14.78 14.60 -9.38
C VAL A 152 15.95 13.63 -9.45
N ARG A 153 16.78 13.66 -8.43
CA ARG A 153 17.93 12.76 -8.24
C ARG A 153 17.61 11.76 -7.15
N VAL A 154 17.53 10.49 -7.49
CA VAL A 154 17.26 9.40 -6.54
C VAL A 154 18.54 8.59 -6.33
N GLN A 155 19.04 8.56 -5.09
CA GLN A 155 20.13 7.65 -4.74
C GLN A 155 19.59 6.23 -4.54
N ARG A 156 20.15 5.28 -5.29
CA ARG A 156 19.86 3.84 -5.17
C ARG A 156 21.17 3.08 -4.99
N PRO A 157 21.15 1.84 -4.48
CA PRO A 157 22.36 1.02 -4.36
C PRO A 157 23.10 0.81 -5.69
N LYS A 158 22.38 0.84 -6.82
CA LYS A 158 22.93 0.71 -8.18
C LYS A 158 23.46 2.02 -8.78
N GLY A 159 23.47 3.12 -8.02
CA GLY A 159 23.87 4.45 -8.48
C GLY A 159 22.74 5.49 -8.42
N THR A 160 23.04 6.68 -8.91
CA THR A 160 22.09 7.80 -8.98
C THR A 160 21.19 7.65 -10.20
N LEU A 161 19.88 7.67 -9.97
CA LEU A 161 18.89 7.74 -11.04
C LEU A 161 18.41 9.19 -11.18
N LEU A 162 18.48 9.71 -12.39
CA LEU A 162 17.87 10.97 -12.79
C LEU A 162 16.50 10.67 -13.37
N LEU A 163 15.48 11.38 -12.91
CA LEU A 163 14.11 11.28 -13.41
C LEU A 163 13.57 12.68 -13.68
N THR A 164 12.88 12.85 -14.79
CA THR A 164 12.12 14.05 -15.13
C THR A 164 10.64 13.74 -15.00
N VAL A 165 9.89 14.59 -14.31
CA VAL A 165 8.43 14.44 -14.21
C VAL A 165 7.77 14.89 -15.51
N ILE A 166 7.09 13.98 -16.19
CA ILE A 166 6.46 14.23 -17.49
C ILE A 166 4.97 14.54 -17.33
N ALA A 167 4.28 13.83 -16.44
CA ALA A 167 2.84 14.01 -16.23
C ALA A 167 2.43 13.68 -14.80
N ILE A 168 1.43 14.39 -14.28
CA ILE A 168 0.84 14.13 -12.97
C ILE A 168 -0.68 13.98 -13.11
N THR A 169 -1.22 12.84 -12.66
CA THR A 169 -2.66 12.54 -12.71
C THR A 169 -3.16 12.06 -11.35
N TYR A 170 -4.40 12.41 -10.99
CA TYR A 170 -5.04 11.96 -9.74
C TYR A 170 -6.25 11.04 -9.99
N ASP A 171 -6.66 10.89 -11.24
CA ASP A 171 -7.72 9.96 -11.61
C ASP A 171 -7.24 8.50 -11.59
N GLU A 172 -8.06 7.63 -11.02
CA GLU A 172 -7.89 6.17 -11.14
C GLU A 172 -8.12 5.69 -12.60
N GLY A 173 -8.69 6.54 -13.46
CA GLY A 173 -9.17 6.22 -14.80
C GLY A 173 -8.30 6.68 -15.96
N GLY A 174 -7.09 7.17 -15.72
CA GLY A 174 -6.15 7.45 -16.81
C GLY A 174 -5.62 6.16 -17.40
N ASP A 175 -6.39 5.54 -18.30
CA ASP A 175 -5.95 4.52 -19.25
C ASP A 175 -4.55 4.91 -19.71
N GLY A 176 -3.56 4.07 -19.44
CA GLY A 176 -2.12 4.42 -19.48
C GLY A 176 -1.58 4.69 -20.89
N ARG A 177 -2.37 5.31 -21.76
CA ARG A 177 -2.01 5.68 -23.10
C ARG A 177 -1.15 6.95 -23.05
N PRO A 178 0.09 6.92 -23.57
CA PRO A 178 0.86 8.14 -23.74
C PRO A 178 0.09 9.11 -24.67
N PRO A 179 0.20 10.43 -24.48
CA PRO A 179 -0.28 11.37 -25.49
C PRO A 179 0.44 11.06 -26.80
N GLY A 180 -0.35 10.85 -27.86
CA GLY A 180 0.14 10.64 -29.22
C GLY A 180 0.54 11.94 -29.90
#